data_AF-D5DQ71-F1
#
_entry.id   AF-D5DQ71-F1
#
_cell.length_a   1.000
_cell.length_b   1.000
_cell.length_c   1.000
_cell.angle_alpha   90.00
_cell.angle_beta   90.00
_cell.angle_gamma   90.00
#
_symmetry.space_group_name_H-M   'P 1'
#
loop_
_entity.id
_entity.type
_entity.pdbx_description
1 polymer ?
#
loop_
_entity_poly.entity_id
_entity_poly.type
_entity_poly.pdbx_seq_one_letter_code
_entity_poly.pdbx_strand_id
1 'polypeptide(L)' 'MINEQETLLFIKELGRLLKDYQNCSNASVKSEIYKDIVLLSNVIQLDHVNVSYA' A
#
# COMPACT_ATOMS: atom_id res chain seq x y z
N MET A 1 -11.49 -5.57 -9.65
CA MET A 1 -11.13 -6.60 -8.66
C MET A 1 -9.69 -6.94 -8.95
N ILE A 2 -8.80 -6.66 -8.02
CA ILE A 2 -7.41 -7.09 -8.14
C ILE A 2 -7.38 -8.59 -7.82
N ASN A 3 -6.52 -9.37 -8.47
CA ASN A 3 -6.44 -10.79 -8.17
C ASN A 3 -5.53 -11.05 -6.97
N GLU A 4 -5.60 -12.25 -6.38
CA GLU A 4 -4.82 -12.61 -5.19
C GLU A 4 -3.30 -12.40 -5.36
N GLN A 5 -2.76 -12.64 -6.56
CA GLN A 5 -1.33 -12.46 -6.84
C GLN A 5 -0.95 -10.97 -6.85
N GLU A 6 -1.83 -10.13 -7.40
CA GLU A 6 -1.68 -8.67 -7.36
C GLU A 6 -1.84 -8.13 -5.92
N THR A 7 -2.78 -8.65 -5.14
CA THR A 7 -2.94 -8.31 -3.72
C THR A 7 -1.67 -8.64 -2.92
N LEU A 8 -1.09 -9.83 -3.12
CA LEU A 8 0.17 -10.23 -2.48
C LEU A 8 1.35 -9.33 -2.89
N LEU A 9 1.41 -8.93 -4.16
CA LEU A 9 2.40 -7.98 -4.66
C LEU A 9 2.25 -6.62 -3.96
N PHE A 10 1.03 -6.12 -3.82
CA PHE A 10 0.76 -4.85 -3.15
C PHE A 10 1.06 -4.89 -1.65
N ILE A 11 0.77 -5.99 -0.96
CA ILE A 11 1.15 -6.18 0.45
C ILE A 11 2.67 -6.14 0.60
N LYS A 12 3.41 -6.82 -0.28
CA LYS A 12 4.88 -6.81 -0.28
C LYS A 12 5.43 -5.41 -0.53
N GLU A 13 4.86 -4.70 -1.48
CA GLU A 13 5.23 -3.32 -1.82
C GLU A 13 4.96 -2.36 -0.66
N LEU A 14 3.80 -2.47 -0.01
CA LEU A 14 3.44 -1.69 1.17
C LEU A 14 4.45 -1.89 2.30
N GLY A 15 4.88 -3.14 2.53
CA GLY A 15 5.94 -3.44 3.48
C GLY A 15 7.27 -2.74 3.17
N ARG A 16 7.64 -2.63 1.88
CA ARG A 16 8.84 -1.90 1.44
C ARG A 16 8.69 -0.41 1.72
N LEU A 17 7.57 0.19 1.32
CA LEU A 17 7.32 1.62 1.49
C LEU A 17 7.30 2.04 2.97
N LEU A 18 6.73 1.21 3.86
CA LEU A 18 6.77 1.47 5.30
C LEU A 18 8.21 1.53 5.83
N LYS A 19 9.08 0.62 5.37
CA LYS A 19 10.49 0.63 5.72
C LYS A 19 11.22 1.85 5.15
N ASP A 20 10.93 2.21 3.89
CA ASP A 20 11.52 3.39 3.25
C ASP A 20 11.09 4.68 3.96
N TYR A 21 9.82 4.79 4.35
CA TYR A 21 9.28 5.91 5.11
C TYR A 21 9.98 6.08 6.48
N GLN A 22 10.19 4.98 7.19
CA GLN A 22 10.89 4.98 8.48
C GLN A 22 12.35 5.44 8.35
N ASN A 23 13.02 5.03 7.27
CA ASN A 23 14.44 5.33 7.04
C ASN A 23 14.68 6.64 6.27
N CYS A 24 13.63 7.31 5.78
CA CYS A 24 13.77 8.55 5.02
C CYS A 24 13.90 9.76 5.94
N SER A 25 14.99 10.52 5.78
CA SER A 25 15.25 11.80 6.46
C SER A 25 14.80 13.03 5.65
N ASN A 26 14.66 12.89 4.33
CA ASN A 26 14.20 13.97 3.46
C ASN A 26 12.68 14.13 3.57
N ALA A 27 12.22 15.25 4.12
CA ALA A 27 10.80 15.49 4.37
C ALA A 27 9.93 15.47 3.10
N SER A 28 10.44 15.99 1.97
CA SER A 28 9.71 16.01 0.71
C SER A 28 9.50 14.59 0.17
N VAL A 29 10.58 13.80 0.14
CA VAL A 29 10.52 12.39 -0.29
C VAL A 29 9.65 11.56 0.65
N LYS A 30 9.78 11.79 1.96
CA LYS A 30 8.97 11.12 2.98
C LYS A 30 7.46 11.39 2.82
N SER A 31 7.09 12.60 2.39
CA SER A 31 5.71 12.96 2.07
C SER A 31 5.18 12.19 0.86
N GLU A 32 5.98 12.05 -0.20
CA GLU A 32 5.58 11.26 -1.37
C GLU A 32 5.45 9.76 -1.03
N ILE A 33 6.39 9.18 -0.28
CA ILE A 33 6.30 7.79 0.19
C ILE A 33 5.01 7.57 1.00
N TYR A 34 4.63 8.53 1.85
CA TYR A 34 3.38 8.44 2.61
C TYR A 34 2.13 8.43 1.72
N LYS A 35 2.09 9.24 0.67
CA LYS A 35 0.97 9.23 -0.30
C LYS A 35 0.84 7.86 -0.97
N ASP A 36 1.97 7.25 -1.34
CA ASP A 36 1.99 5.92 -1.94
C ASP A 36 1.49 4.84 -0.97
N ILE A 37 1.90 4.92 0.31
CA ILE A 37 1.40 4.04 1.38
C ILE A 37 -0.13 4.14 1.50
N VAL A 38 -0.68 5.35 1.52
CA VAL A 38 -2.12 5.57 1.63
C VAL A 38 -2.85 5.02 0.41
N LEU A 39 -2.32 5.27 -0.78
CA LEU A 39 -2.91 4.77 -2.04
C LEU A 39 -2.96 3.23 -2.06
N LEU A 40 -1.84 2.56 -1.79
CA LEU A 40 -1.76 1.11 -1.76
C LEU A 40 -2.65 0.49 -0.67
N SER A 41 -2.70 1.12 0.50
CA SER A 41 -3.57 0.67 1.60
C SER A 41 -5.04 0.71 1.21
N ASN A 42 -5.47 1.78 0.53
CA ASN A 42 -6.85 1.91 0.05
C ASN A 42 -7.19 0.85 -1.00
N VAL A 43 -6.27 0.58 -1.94
CA VAL A 43 -6.45 -0.43 -2.98
C VAL A 43 -6.62 -1.83 -2.36
N ILE A 44 -5.79 -2.19 -1.39
CA ILE A 44 -5.88 -3.48 -0.67
C ILE A 44 -7.20 -3.57 0.12
N GLN A 45 -7.61 -2.51 0.82
CA GLN A 45 -8.86 -2.50 1.59
C GLN A 45 -10.11 -2.60 0.71
N LEU A 46 -10.14 -1.91 -0.44
CA LEU A 46 -11.28 -1.97 -1.38
C LEU A 46 -11.52 -3.39 -1.88
N ASP A 47 -10.47 -4.18 -2.06
CA ASP A 47 -10.61 -5.59 -2.42
C ASP A 47 -11.18 -6.43 -1.27
N HIS A 48 -10.74 -6.22 -0.03
CA HIS A 48 -11.30 -6.93 1.12
C HIS A 48 -12.79 -6.63 1.37
N VAL A 49 -13.25 -5.41 1.08
CA VAL A 49 -14.67 -5.04 1.19
C VAL A 49 -15.53 -5.74 0.12
N ASN A 50 -14.99 -5.93 -1.09
CA ASN A 50 -15.73 -6.57 -2.19
C ASN A 50 -15.91 -8.09 -2.03
N VAL A 51 -15.14 -8.76 -1.16
CA VAL A 51 -15.33 -10.20 -0.85
C VAL A 51 -16.40 -10.43 0.22
N SER A 52 -16.78 -9.40 1.00
CA SER A 52 -17.74 -9.54 2.10
C SER A 52 -19.21 -9.48 1.69
N TYR A 53 -19.50 -9.24 0.41
CA TYR A 53 -20.87 -9.13 -0.14
C TYR A 53 -21.12 -10.04 -1.37
N ALA A 54 -20.24 -11.01 -1.62
CA ALA A 54 -20.38 -11.99 -2.71
C ALA A 54 -20.78 -13.37 -2.19
#